data_AF-A0A1E7HZA4-F1
#
_entry.id   AF-A0A1E7HZA4-F1
#
_cell.length_a   1.000
_cell.length_b   1.000
_cell.length_c   1.000
_cell.angle_alpha   90.00
_cell.angle_beta   90.00
_cell.angle_gamma   90.00
#
_symmetry.space_group_name_H-M   'P 1'
#
loop_
_entity.id
_entity.type
_entity.pdbx_description
1 polymer ?
#
loop_
_entity_poly.entity_id
_entity_poly.type
_entity_poly.pdbx_seq_one_letter_code
_entity_poly.pdbx_strand_id
1 'polypeptide(L)'
;MHKFIKQEGKNVFKGIAKPPRGALGKILAEFDPEIIIGHPTFHCEDNIGSLVYRDLESARKVFNDNRVAVIIADGTYNDKSNDTSNIEAAITGAKKALSGFTDQETKNVLVYAGPHEGYDSAHFSPGKGNAFKMIFEEMEATRAKAILLLDGDLRNDMTPWQRVYKKVIAHHEKHYPGEDFFVTARYARHIVDASLTRNVVGPLTTLMGSYVPGGISGDIMLSTGAVTKERIANWNDARRNYGTDIATTFDNIADPNTRIYEVYLGAKLHDVTDDAKLSIMPGQVIGAALERILYYEDLDTRITHRIENDVPLEKIVVWNSDQTNIDFINPGTTNVFNIDAKRNALADKLDNFKGDIKKVLRPSSYEEIISNHKILTDSINSKTDEIVLMSISQERWIELLYEVTGYVMVTKDIESSKKALNYLYTAAFVEFCSEKLKDLGYTTLSAVRDIQENLGIGDSKAKAFYSEKVDKVVKALALRFYQGRSRIIDRMKELK
;
A
#
# COMPACT_ATOMS: atom_id res chain seq x y z
N MET A 1 18.89 -32.39 -5.25
CA MET A 1 18.21 -31.78 -4.08
C MET A 1 19.14 -30.72 -3.49
N HIS A 2 18.70 -29.46 -3.41
CA HIS A 2 19.54 -28.34 -3.01
C HIS A 2 19.77 -28.34 -1.49
N LYS A 3 20.98 -28.02 -1.03
CA LYS A 3 21.34 -27.89 0.40
C LYS A 3 20.41 -26.95 1.19
N PHE A 4 19.73 -26.04 0.49
CA PHE A 4 18.94 -24.95 1.07
C PHE A 4 17.43 -25.07 0.83
N ILE A 5 17.00 -26.08 0.06
CA ILE A 5 15.57 -26.31 -0.22
C ILE A 5 15.29 -27.81 -0.10
N LYS A 6 14.46 -28.17 0.88
CA LYS A 6 14.02 -29.54 1.15
C LYS A 6 12.64 -29.77 0.54
N GLN A 7 12.44 -30.90 -0.10
CA GLN A 7 11.12 -31.32 -0.56
C GLN A 7 10.37 -31.99 0.59
N GLU A 8 9.20 -31.45 0.93
CA GLU A 8 8.34 -31.90 2.03
C GLU A 8 7.13 -32.71 1.55
N GLY A 9 6.95 -32.80 0.23
CA GLY A 9 5.88 -33.55 -0.44
C GLY A 9 5.97 -33.39 -1.95
N LYS A 10 5.06 -34.02 -2.69
CA LYS A 10 4.95 -33.80 -4.15
C LYS A 10 4.66 -32.32 -4.40
N ASN A 11 5.56 -31.63 -5.08
CA ASN A 11 5.49 -30.20 -5.40
C ASN A 11 5.39 -29.24 -4.18
N VAL A 12 5.82 -29.67 -2.98
CA VAL A 12 5.89 -28.81 -1.79
C VAL A 12 7.33 -28.72 -1.32
N PHE A 13 7.86 -27.50 -1.28
CA PHE A 13 9.25 -27.20 -1.00
C PHE A 13 9.37 -26.27 0.21
N LYS A 14 10.32 -26.62 1.10
CA LYS A 14 10.67 -25.87 2.30
C LYS A 14 12.05 -25.25 2.13
N GLY A 15 12.13 -23.92 2.23
CA GLY A 15 13.40 -23.21 2.33
C GLY A 15 14.04 -23.38 3.70
N ILE A 16 15.36 -23.37 3.73
CA ILE A 16 16.19 -23.34 4.93
C ILE A 16 16.86 -21.95 4.99
N ALA A 17 17.27 -21.50 6.18
CA ALA A 17 17.94 -20.21 6.36
C ALA A 17 19.05 -19.94 5.33
N LYS A 18 19.14 -18.69 4.89
CA LYS A 18 20.11 -18.18 3.91
C LYS A 18 20.09 -18.92 2.58
N PRO A 19 18.94 -19.03 1.89
CA PRO A 19 18.92 -19.58 0.55
C PRO A 19 19.76 -18.69 -0.38
N PRO A 20 20.67 -19.27 -1.20
CA PRO A 20 21.43 -18.49 -2.15
C PRO A 20 20.51 -17.98 -3.27
N ARG A 21 20.83 -16.80 -3.82
CA ARG A 21 20.14 -16.23 -4.97
C ARG A 21 20.04 -17.23 -6.13
N GLY A 22 18.84 -17.37 -6.71
CA GLY A 22 18.57 -18.27 -7.82
C GLY A 22 18.24 -19.71 -7.41
N ALA A 23 18.26 -20.04 -6.11
CA ALA A 23 17.95 -21.39 -5.65
C ALA A 23 16.48 -21.76 -5.91
N LEU A 24 15.56 -20.86 -5.58
CA LEU A 24 14.15 -21.06 -5.89
C LEU A 24 13.90 -20.92 -7.40
N GLY A 25 14.56 -19.98 -8.07
CA GLY A 25 14.43 -19.71 -9.50
C GLY A 25 14.75 -20.92 -10.36
N LYS A 26 15.71 -21.77 -9.97
CA LYS A 26 15.96 -23.05 -10.67
C LYS A 26 14.78 -24.01 -10.58
N ILE A 27 14.18 -24.14 -9.39
CA ILE A 27 13.00 -24.98 -9.17
C ILE A 27 11.81 -24.42 -9.94
N LEU A 28 11.63 -23.09 -9.93
CA LEU A 28 10.58 -22.44 -10.71
C LEU A 28 10.80 -22.62 -12.21
N ALA A 29 12.04 -22.52 -12.71
CA ALA A 29 12.34 -22.74 -14.12
C ALA A 29 12.04 -24.18 -14.58
N GLU A 30 12.34 -25.17 -13.73
CA GLU A 30 12.00 -26.58 -13.98
C GLU A 30 10.48 -26.83 -13.99
N PHE A 31 9.75 -26.17 -13.09
CA PHE A 31 8.29 -26.25 -13.02
C PHE A 31 7.60 -25.46 -14.14
N ASP A 32 8.24 -24.40 -14.64
CA ASP A 32 7.78 -23.51 -15.71
C ASP A 32 6.38 -22.90 -15.45
N PRO A 33 6.20 -22.18 -14.32
CA PRO A 33 4.91 -21.59 -13.97
C PRO A 33 4.52 -20.53 -15.00
N GLU A 34 3.21 -20.45 -15.28
CA GLU A 34 2.63 -19.35 -16.04
C GLU A 34 2.19 -18.23 -15.10
N ILE A 35 1.71 -18.58 -13.91
CA ILE A 35 1.26 -17.64 -12.88
C ILE A 35 2.03 -17.88 -11.60
N ILE A 36 2.46 -16.81 -10.95
CA ILE A 36 3.06 -16.86 -9.62
C ILE A 36 2.15 -16.10 -8.65
N ILE A 37 1.93 -16.66 -7.47
CA ILE A 37 1.25 -16.01 -6.35
C ILE A 37 2.24 -15.93 -5.20
N GLY A 38 2.64 -14.73 -4.81
CA GLY A 38 3.64 -14.48 -3.77
C GLY A 38 3.02 -13.82 -2.53
N HIS A 39 3.39 -14.32 -1.35
CA HIS A 39 2.98 -13.76 -0.06
C HIS A 39 4.20 -13.38 0.77
N PRO A 40 4.44 -12.09 1.05
CA PRO A 40 5.36 -11.67 2.10
C PRO A 40 4.71 -11.95 3.46
N THR A 41 5.46 -12.53 4.39
CA THR A 41 4.92 -12.90 5.70
C THR A 41 5.88 -12.56 6.85
N PHE A 42 5.31 -12.21 8.00
CA PHE A 42 6.04 -11.94 9.25
C PHE A 42 5.08 -12.11 10.44
N HIS A 43 5.28 -13.17 11.24
CA HIS A 43 4.38 -13.59 12.32
C HIS A 43 2.93 -13.78 11.85
N CYS A 44 2.73 -14.59 10.81
CA CYS A 44 1.41 -14.86 10.22
C CYS A 44 0.95 -16.32 10.42
N GLU A 45 1.59 -17.07 11.33
CA GLU A 45 1.43 -18.51 11.52
C GLU A 45 -0.03 -18.92 11.80
N ASP A 46 -0.82 -18.05 12.43
CA ASP A 46 -2.23 -18.29 12.76
C ASP A 46 -3.15 -18.30 11.53
N ASN A 47 -2.76 -17.66 10.42
CA ASN A 47 -3.61 -17.53 9.24
C ASN A 47 -2.98 -18.07 7.95
N ILE A 48 -1.65 -18.03 7.79
CA ILE A 48 -0.99 -18.32 6.51
C ILE A 48 -1.33 -19.71 5.97
N GLY A 49 -1.44 -20.73 6.83
CA GLY A 49 -1.82 -22.07 6.40
C GLY A 49 -3.22 -22.12 5.79
N SER A 50 -4.16 -21.38 6.37
CA SER A 50 -5.53 -21.26 5.82
C SER A 50 -5.55 -20.45 4.52
N LEU A 51 -4.71 -19.41 4.41
CA LEU A 51 -4.57 -18.62 3.19
C LEU A 51 -4.02 -19.47 2.04
N VAL A 52 -2.91 -20.19 2.25
CA VAL A 52 -2.33 -21.10 1.25
C VAL A 52 -3.33 -22.16 0.81
N TYR A 53 -4.11 -22.71 1.74
CA TYR A 53 -5.19 -23.64 1.40
C TYR A 53 -6.23 -22.99 0.47
N ARG A 54 -6.69 -21.77 0.79
CA ARG A 54 -7.66 -21.02 -0.03
C ARG A 54 -7.09 -20.67 -1.41
N ASP A 55 -5.82 -20.30 -1.48
CA ASP A 55 -5.17 -19.95 -2.75
C ASP A 55 -5.06 -21.16 -3.68
N LEU A 56 -4.66 -22.32 -3.16
CA LEU A 56 -4.57 -23.54 -3.95
C LEU A 56 -5.95 -24.00 -4.44
N GLU A 57 -6.96 -24.02 -3.57
CA GLU A 57 -8.34 -24.34 -3.97
C GLU A 57 -8.90 -23.37 -5.01
N SER A 58 -8.53 -22.10 -4.91
CA SER A 58 -8.92 -21.06 -5.88
C SER A 58 -8.19 -21.25 -7.21
N ALA A 59 -6.87 -21.52 -7.16
CA ALA A 59 -6.06 -21.74 -8.35
C ALA A 59 -6.54 -22.97 -9.13
N ARG A 60 -6.88 -24.06 -8.41
CA ARG A 60 -7.48 -25.27 -8.99
C ARG A 60 -8.78 -24.99 -9.76
N LYS A 61 -9.58 -24.01 -9.32
CA LYS A 61 -10.86 -23.64 -9.95
C LYS A 61 -10.69 -22.61 -11.07
N VAL A 62 -9.78 -21.65 -10.89
CA VAL A 62 -9.67 -20.45 -11.74
C VAL A 62 -8.57 -20.60 -12.77
N PHE A 63 -7.41 -21.11 -12.37
CA PHE A 63 -6.21 -21.31 -13.18
C PHE A 63 -5.99 -22.80 -13.51
N ASN A 64 -7.07 -23.57 -13.64
CA ASN A 64 -7.06 -25.01 -13.94
C ASN A 64 -6.21 -25.38 -15.18
N ASP A 65 -6.16 -24.50 -16.18
CA ASP A 65 -5.40 -24.68 -17.43
C ASP A 65 -3.98 -24.08 -17.36
N ASN A 66 -3.54 -23.57 -16.21
CA ASN A 66 -2.23 -22.95 -16.04
C ASN A 66 -1.40 -23.68 -14.98
N ARG A 67 -0.07 -23.63 -15.12
CA ARG A 67 0.83 -23.97 -14.02
C ARG A 67 0.98 -22.79 -13.07
N VAL A 68 0.73 -23.02 -11.78
CA VAL A 68 0.72 -21.98 -10.73
C VAL A 68 1.76 -22.30 -9.66
N ALA A 69 2.65 -21.35 -9.38
CA ALA A 69 3.55 -21.44 -8.23
C ALA A 69 3.08 -20.50 -7.11
N VAL A 70 2.89 -21.03 -5.90
CA VAL A 70 2.60 -20.26 -4.69
C VAL A 70 3.89 -20.14 -3.86
N ILE A 71 4.32 -18.92 -3.58
CA ILE A 71 5.58 -18.60 -2.92
C ILE A 71 5.30 -17.86 -1.62
N ILE A 72 5.72 -18.42 -0.49
CA ILE A 72 5.66 -17.79 0.82
C ILE A 72 7.07 -17.34 1.17
N ALA A 73 7.28 -16.02 1.17
CA ALA A 73 8.54 -15.37 1.45
C ALA A 73 8.55 -14.85 2.89
N ASP A 74 9.08 -15.67 3.79
CA ASP A 74 8.94 -15.49 5.23
C ASP A 74 10.08 -14.65 5.84
N GLY A 75 9.71 -13.66 6.65
CA GLY A 75 10.65 -12.87 7.47
C GLY A 75 10.73 -13.32 8.92
N THR A 76 9.82 -14.19 9.34
CA THR A 76 9.76 -14.73 10.71
C THR A 76 10.98 -15.60 10.98
N TYR A 77 11.32 -16.47 10.03
CA TYR A 77 12.50 -17.32 10.09
C TYR A 77 13.75 -16.56 9.66
N ASN A 78 14.61 -16.29 10.64
CA ASN A 78 15.91 -15.66 10.42
C ASN A 78 16.95 -16.14 11.45
N ASP A 79 18.21 -15.74 11.28
CA ASP A 79 19.35 -16.13 12.15
C ASP A 79 19.12 -15.79 13.63
N LYS A 80 18.32 -14.75 13.92
CA LYS A 80 18.07 -14.28 15.28
C LYS A 80 16.94 -15.03 15.96
N SER A 81 15.86 -15.34 15.23
CA SER A 81 14.67 -16.00 15.79
C SER A 81 14.76 -17.53 15.71
N ASN A 82 15.35 -18.06 14.63
CA ASN A 82 15.22 -19.46 14.19
C ASN A 82 13.75 -19.97 14.21
N ASP A 83 12.78 -19.06 14.11
CA ASP A 83 11.36 -19.36 14.23
C ASP A 83 10.80 -19.78 12.87
N THR A 84 10.41 -21.05 12.76
CA THR A 84 9.88 -21.64 11.52
C THR A 84 8.36 -21.81 11.54
N SER A 85 7.67 -21.33 12.58
CA SER A 85 6.22 -21.50 12.79
C SER A 85 5.40 -21.13 11.56
N ASN A 86 5.70 -19.99 10.95
CA ASN A 86 5.01 -19.48 9.79
C ASN A 86 5.23 -20.35 8.53
N ILE A 87 6.45 -20.85 8.32
CA ILE A 87 6.77 -21.79 7.23
C ILE A 87 6.06 -23.13 7.43
N GLU A 88 6.06 -23.67 8.66
CA GLU A 88 5.39 -24.92 8.98
C GLU A 88 3.86 -24.83 8.80
N ALA A 89 3.26 -23.71 9.19
CA ALA A 89 1.85 -23.44 8.98
C ALA A 89 1.50 -23.40 7.49
N ALA A 90 2.31 -22.72 6.66
CA ALA A 90 2.14 -22.68 5.21
C ALA A 90 2.24 -24.08 4.57
N ILE A 91 3.24 -24.87 4.95
CA ILE A 91 3.43 -26.25 4.45
C ILE A 91 2.25 -27.14 4.85
N THR A 92 1.76 -27.01 6.09
CA THR A 92 0.59 -27.76 6.57
C THR A 92 -0.65 -27.42 5.76
N GLY A 93 -0.89 -26.13 5.52
CA GLY A 93 -1.97 -25.64 4.66
C GLY A 93 -1.89 -26.19 3.23
N ALA A 94 -0.70 -26.18 2.64
CA ALA A 94 -0.43 -26.72 1.32
C ALA A 94 -0.73 -28.23 1.24
N LYS A 95 -0.17 -29.02 2.17
CA LYS A 95 -0.39 -30.48 2.22
C LYS A 95 -1.88 -30.81 2.39
N LYS A 96 -2.60 -30.03 3.20
CA LYS A 96 -4.04 -30.20 3.40
C LYS A 96 -4.85 -29.94 2.12
N ALA A 97 -4.51 -28.92 1.34
CA ALA A 97 -5.19 -28.66 0.06
C ALA A 97 -4.90 -29.77 -0.95
N LEU A 98 -3.62 -30.10 -1.12
CA LEU A 98 -3.16 -31.07 -2.13
C LEU A 98 -3.66 -32.50 -1.89
N SER A 99 -4.03 -32.87 -0.65
CA SER A 99 -4.62 -34.19 -0.38
C SER A 99 -5.99 -34.38 -1.05
N GLY A 100 -6.68 -33.29 -1.37
CA GLY A 100 -7.94 -33.31 -2.12
C GLY A 100 -7.77 -33.20 -3.64
N PHE A 101 -6.55 -33.04 -4.15
CA PHE A 101 -6.28 -32.82 -5.57
C PHE A 101 -6.06 -34.15 -6.29
N THR A 102 -6.49 -34.22 -7.54
CA THR A 102 -6.08 -35.31 -8.46
C THR A 102 -4.59 -35.21 -8.78
N ASP A 103 -4.02 -36.28 -9.35
CA ASP A 103 -2.63 -36.27 -9.82
C ASP A 103 -2.35 -35.20 -10.87
N GLN A 104 -3.32 -34.92 -11.75
CA GLN A 104 -3.18 -33.90 -12.78
C GLN A 104 -3.26 -32.50 -12.19
N GLU A 105 -4.20 -32.23 -11.28
CA GLU A 105 -4.27 -30.93 -10.59
C GLU A 105 -2.99 -30.69 -9.76
N THR A 106 -2.48 -31.71 -9.09
CA THR A 106 -1.22 -31.61 -8.32
C THR A 106 -0.02 -31.27 -9.20
N LYS A 107 0.04 -31.80 -10.44
CA LYS A 107 1.10 -31.46 -11.41
C LYS A 107 1.07 -30.00 -11.86
N ASN A 108 -0.08 -29.33 -11.77
CA ASN A 108 -0.26 -27.95 -12.18
C ASN A 108 0.06 -26.93 -11.07
N VAL A 109 0.41 -27.39 -9.86
CA VAL A 109 0.72 -26.50 -8.74
C VAL A 109 2.07 -26.82 -8.10
N LEU A 110 2.76 -25.78 -7.66
CA LEU A 110 3.97 -25.84 -6.85
C LEU A 110 3.85 -24.90 -5.66
N VAL A 111 4.29 -25.33 -4.49
CA VAL A 111 4.36 -24.48 -3.30
C VAL A 111 5.78 -24.42 -2.77
N TYR A 112 6.27 -23.20 -2.54
CA TYR A 112 7.49 -22.95 -1.80
C TYR A 112 7.15 -22.12 -0.55
N ALA A 113 7.65 -22.53 0.62
CA ALA A 113 7.65 -21.72 1.82
C ALA A 113 9.06 -21.67 2.40
N GLY A 114 9.63 -20.48 2.54
CA GLY A 114 11.00 -20.34 3.02
C GLY A 114 11.37 -18.90 3.38
N PRO A 115 12.51 -18.74 4.06
CA PRO A 115 12.96 -17.42 4.48
C PRO A 115 13.46 -16.59 3.30
N HIS A 116 13.31 -15.28 3.39
CA HIS A 116 13.98 -14.34 2.47
C HIS A 116 15.27 -13.74 3.06
N GLU A 117 15.63 -14.11 4.29
CA GLU A 117 16.91 -13.74 4.90
C GLU A 117 18.10 -14.31 4.11
N GLY A 118 19.16 -13.51 3.96
CA GLY A 118 20.42 -13.94 3.34
C GLY A 118 20.45 -13.80 1.81
N TYR A 119 19.32 -13.42 1.21
CA TYR A 119 19.22 -13.16 -0.22
C TYR A 119 20.00 -11.90 -0.65
N ASP A 120 19.93 -10.85 0.16
CA ASP A 120 20.80 -9.67 0.12
C ASP A 120 21.34 -9.43 1.54
N SER A 121 22.38 -10.20 1.89
CA SER A 121 22.96 -10.22 3.23
C SER A 121 23.56 -8.88 3.67
N ALA A 122 23.82 -7.95 2.74
CA ALA A 122 24.29 -6.61 3.05
C ALA A 122 23.18 -5.67 3.55
N HIS A 123 21.90 -5.99 3.29
CA HIS A 123 20.77 -5.09 3.55
C HIS A 123 19.60 -5.80 4.26
N PHE A 124 19.90 -6.79 5.10
CA PHE A 124 18.87 -7.61 5.74
C PHE A 124 18.05 -6.83 6.78
N SER A 125 16.75 -6.76 6.54
CA SER A 125 15.70 -6.35 7.49
C SER A 125 14.47 -7.23 7.24
N PRO A 126 13.75 -7.70 8.27
CA PRO A 126 12.45 -8.35 8.10
C PRO A 126 11.43 -7.32 7.61
N GLY A 127 11.40 -7.11 6.30
CA GLY A 127 10.63 -6.05 5.64
C GLY A 127 9.94 -6.60 4.41
N LYS A 128 8.70 -6.13 4.18
CA LYS A 128 7.88 -6.54 3.02
C LYS A 128 8.63 -6.36 1.69
N GLY A 129 9.38 -5.26 1.55
CA GLY A 129 10.18 -5.02 0.36
C GLY A 129 11.29 -6.05 0.14
N ASN A 130 11.95 -6.56 1.19
CA ASN A 130 12.95 -7.62 1.01
C ASN A 130 12.33 -8.95 0.54
N ALA A 131 11.12 -9.27 0.99
CA ALA A 131 10.37 -10.40 0.46
C ALA A 131 10.02 -10.21 -1.04
N PHE A 132 9.55 -9.02 -1.43
CA PHE A 132 9.29 -8.69 -2.84
C PHE A 132 10.56 -8.79 -3.69
N LYS A 133 11.67 -8.21 -3.20
CA LYS A 133 12.98 -8.25 -3.88
C LYS A 133 13.45 -9.68 -4.13
N MET A 134 13.33 -10.57 -3.13
CA MET A 134 13.63 -11.98 -3.30
C MET A 134 12.77 -12.60 -4.42
N ILE A 135 11.46 -12.41 -4.36
CA ILE A 135 10.54 -12.99 -5.35
C ILE A 135 10.86 -12.49 -6.77
N PHE A 136 11.07 -11.18 -6.95
CA PHE A 136 11.40 -10.60 -8.26
C PHE A 136 12.71 -11.13 -8.84
N GLU A 137 13.72 -11.34 -8.01
CA GLU A 137 14.99 -11.92 -8.47
C GLU A 137 14.88 -13.41 -8.76
N GLU A 138 14.10 -14.18 -7.99
CA GLU A 138 13.86 -15.60 -8.27
C GLU A 138 13.00 -15.82 -9.52
N MET A 139 12.24 -14.81 -9.96
CA MET A 139 11.51 -14.84 -11.23
C MET A 139 12.39 -14.73 -12.47
N GLU A 140 13.65 -14.32 -12.37
CA GLU A 140 14.55 -14.09 -13.51
C GLU A 140 14.68 -15.31 -14.45
N ALA A 141 14.63 -16.52 -13.89
CA ALA A 141 14.74 -17.77 -14.65
C ALA A 141 13.39 -18.30 -15.15
N THR A 142 12.29 -17.58 -14.92
CA THR A 142 10.92 -18.06 -15.20
C THR A 142 10.34 -17.43 -16.46
N ARG A 143 9.32 -18.08 -17.03
CA ARG A 143 8.50 -17.54 -18.13
C ARG A 143 7.09 -17.17 -17.68
N ALA A 144 6.90 -16.98 -16.36
CA ALA A 144 5.61 -16.60 -15.82
C ALA A 144 5.17 -15.27 -16.41
N LYS A 145 3.93 -15.23 -16.93
CA LYS A 145 3.38 -14.03 -17.57
C LYS A 145 2.92 -12.97 -16.57
N ALA A 146 2.60 -13.40 -15.36
CA ALA A 146 2.12 -12.53 -14.31
C ALA A 146 2.54 -13.04 -12.93
N ILE A 147 2.80 -12.11 -12.02
CA ILE A 147 2.87 -12.37 -10.59
C ILE A 147 1.79 -11.59 -9.86
N LEU A 148 1.09 -12.26 -8.96
CA LEU A 148 0.21 -11.67 -7.96
C LEU A 148 0.99 -11.60 -6.65
N LEU A 149 1.18 -10.41 -6.10
CA LEU A 149 1.76 -10.23 -4.76
C LEU A 149 0.64 -9.79 -3.83
N LEU A 150 0.39 -10.57 -2.78
CA LEU A 150 -0.77 -10.44 -1.91
C LEU A 150 -0.32 -10.51 -0.46
N ASP A 151 -0.87 -9.68 0.43
CA ASP A 151 -0.44 -9.68 1.83
C ASP A 151 -0.68 -11.06 2.50
N GLY A 152 0.24 -11.45 3.39
CA GLY A 152 0.22 -12.76 4.05
C GLY A 152 -0.85 -12.94 5.14
N ASP A 153 -1.51 -11.85 5.56
CA ASP A 153 -2.54 -11.81 6.60
C ASP A 153 -3.97 -11.81 6.03
N LEU A 154 -4.14 -12.01 4.73
CA LEU A 154 -5.45 -12.02 4.07
C LEU A 154 -6.33 -13.17 4.56
N ARG A 155 -7.59 -12.84 4.88
CA ARG A 155 -8.66 -13.76 5.29
C ARG A 155 -9.77 -13.90 4.25
N ASN A 156 -9.66 -13.19 3.13
CA ASN A 156 -10.60 -13.23 2.02
C ASN A 156 -10.73 -14.63 1.37
N ASP A 157 -11.88 -14.90 0.74
CA ASP A 157 -11.95 -15.93 -0.31
C ASP A 157 -11.16 -15.43 -1.53
N MET A 158 -10.20 -16.23 -1.98
CA MET A 158 -9.30 -15.88 -3.06
C MET A 158 -9.91 -16.12 -4.44
N THR A 159 -10.98 -16.91 -4.53
CA THR A 159 -11.58 -17.30 -5.83
C THR A 159 -12.09 -16.09 -6.62
N PRO A 160 -12.85 -15.14 -6.03
CA PRO A 160 -13.29 -13.93 -6.73
C PRO A 160 -12.11 -13.08 -7.21
N TRP A 161 -11.08 -12.90 -6.37
CA TRP A 161 -9.93 -12.06 -6.70
C TRP A 161 -9.08 -12.68 -7.82
N GLN A 162 -8.77 -13.97 -7.72
CA GLN A 162 -8.05 -14.70 -8.78
C GLN A 162 -8.82 -14.66 -10.12
N ARG A 163 -10.17 -14.73 -10.10
CA ARG A 163 -10.97 -14.55 -11.33
C ARG A 163 -10.82 -13.16 -11.93
N VAL A 164 -10.78 -12.11 -11.10
CA VAL A 164 -10.53 -10.74 -11.57
C VAL A 164 -9.15 -10.66 -12.22
N TYR A 165 -8.10 -11.15 -11.55
CA TYR A 165 -6.74 -11.14 -12.08
C TYR A 165 -6.61 -11.92 -13.40
N LYS A 166 -7.21 -13.12 -13.50
CA LYS A 166 -7.24 -13.88 -14.77
C LYS A 166 -7.93 -13.09 -15.89
N LYS A 167 -9.06 -12.43 -15.60
CA LYS A 167 -9.76 -11.58 -16.56
C LYS A 167 -8.90 -10.38 -16.98
N VAL A 168 -8.19 -9.74 -16.06
CA VAL A 168 -7.30 -8.60 -16.37
C VAL A 168 -6.18 -9.05 -17.31
N ILE A 169 -5.53 -10.18 -17.03
CA ILE A 169 -4.48 -10.74 -17.91
C ILE A 169 -5.03 -10.93 -19.32
N ALA A 170 -6.16 -11.63 -19.46
CA ALA A 170 -6.78 -11.90 -20.77
C ALA A 170 -7.24 -10.62 -21.48
N HIS A 171 -7.77 -9.64 -20.74
CA HIS A 171 -8.14 -8.34 -21.28
C HIS A 171 -6.90 -7.59 -21.77
N HIS A 172 -5.83 -7.58 -21.00
CA HIS A 172 -4.59 -6.88 -21.33
C HIS A 172 -3.96 -7.47 -22.60
N GLU A 173 -3.76 -8.79 -22.65
CA GLU A 173 -3.23 -9.51 -23.81
C GLU A 173 -3.99 -9.18 -25.10
N LYS A 174 -5.32 -8.98 -25.01
CA LYS A 174 -6.18 -8.66 -26.15
C LYS A 174 -6.10 -7.19 -26.59
N HIS A 175 -6.03 -6.24 -25.66
CA HIS A 175 -6.23 -4.81 -25.98
C HIS A 175 -4.94 -4.00 -25.98
N TYR A 176 -3.89 -4.48 -25.32
CA TYR A 176 -2.60 -3.79 -25.17
C TYR A 176 -1.43 -4.75 -25.45
N PRO A 177 -1.41 -5.45 -26.60
CA PRO A 177 -0.35 -6.39 -26.90
C PRO A 177 1.02 -5.70 -26.96
N GLY A 178 2.00 -6.23 -26.22
CA GLY A 178 3.37 -5.69 -26.16
C GLY A 178 3.60 -4.61 -25.11
N GLU A 179 2.54 -4.11 -24.45
CA GLU A 179 2.68 -3.28 -23.25
C GLU A 179 2.91 -4.17 -22.02
N ASP A 180 3.50 -3.60 -20.98
CA ASP A 180 3.52 -4.19 -19.65
C ASP A 180 2.28 -3.78 -18.85
N PHE A 181 2.02 -4.44 -17.72
CA PHE A 181 0.98 -3.99 -16.81
C PHE A 181 1.39 -4.02 -15.35
N PHE A 182 0.81 -3.06 -14.62
CA PHE A 182 0.81 -2.98 -13.17
C PHE A 182 -0.63 -2.81 -12.70
N VAL A 183 -1.06 -3.66 -11.79
CA VAL A 183 -2.42 -3.66 -11.25
C VAL A 183 -2.32 -3.39 -9.76
N THR A 184 -3.10 -2.43 -9.28
CA THR A 184 -3.28 -2.17 -7.86
C THR A 184 -4.73 -2.39 -7.45
N ALA A 185 -4.94 -2.92 -6.25
CA ALA A 185 -6.27 -3.12 -5.69
C ALA A 185 -6.85 -1.84 -5.09
N ARG A 186 -8.17 -1.66 -5.29
CA ARG A 186 -9.00 -0.71 -4.58
C ARG A 186 -10.05 -1.45 -3.76
N TYR A 187 -10.26 -0.97 -2.54
CA TYR A 187 -11.19 -1.58 -1.59
C TYR A 187 -12.24 -0.59 -1.12
N ALA A 188 -13.38 -1.10 -0.65
CA ALA A 188 -14.23 -0.35 0.26
C ALA A 188 -13.51 -0.22 1.60
N ARG A 189 -13.38 1.01 2.09
CA ARG A 189 -12.64 1.37 3.31
C ARG A 189 -13.50 2.26 4.18
N HIS A 190 -13.46 2.05 5.49
CA HIS A 190 -14.20 2.86 6.43
C HIS A 190 -13.74 4.34 6.37
N ILE A 191 -14.57 5.29 6.80
CA ILE A 191 -14.22 6.73 6.74
C ILE A 191 -12.98 7.06 7.58
N VAL A 192 -12.70 6.26 8.60
CA VAL A 192 -11.55 6.43 9.51
C VAL A 192 -10.33 5.57 9.13
N ASP A 193 -10.36 4.92 7.97
CA ASP A 193 -9.23 4.15 7.42
C ASP A 193 -8.53 4.87 6.28
N ALA A 194 -7.41 4.30 5.83
CA ALA A 194 -6.67 4.71 4.62
C ALA A 194 -6.26 6.21 4.63
N SER A 195 -5.95 6.74 5.82
CA SER A 195 -5.58 8.14 6.04
C SER A 195 -4.45 8.61 5.13
N LEU A 196 -3.38 7.84 5.07
CA LEU A 196 -2.19 8.11 4.26
C LEU A 196 -2.47 8.02 2.76
N THR A 197 -3.19 6.97 2.35
CA THR A 197 -3.61 6.75 0.97
C THR A 197 -4.39 7.96 0.43
N ARG A 198 -5.34 8.46 1.22
CA ARG A 198 -6.24 9.55 0.84
C ARG A 198 -5.56 10.91 0.82
N ASN A 199 -4.79 11.23 1.85
CA ASN A 199 -4.28 12.60 2.04
C ASN A 199 -2.89 12.82 1.45
N VAL A 200 -2.06 11.78 1.34
CA VAL A 200 -0.68 11.92 0.86
C VAL A 200 -0.46 11.21 -0.45
N VAL A 201 -0.72 9.90 -0.52
CA VAL A 201 -0.39 9.07 -1.68
C VAL A 201 -1.13 9.52 -2.93
N GLY A 202 -2.46 9.71 -2.83
CA GLY A 202 -3.28 10.19 -3.95
C GLY A 202 -2.70 11.45 -4.60
N PRO A 203 -2.50 12.55 -3.87
CA PRO A 203 -1.80 13.74 -4.36
C PRO A 203 -0.43 13.44 -4.98
N LEU A 204 0.45 12.71 -4.30
CA LEU A 204 1.81 12.50 -4.80
C LEU A 204 1.87 11.63 -6.07
N THR A 205 0.96 10.68 -6.25
CA THR A 205 0.87 9.92 -7.52
C THR A 205 0.61 10.85 -8.72
N THR A 206 -0.16 11.93 -8.53
CA THR A 206 -0.44 12.88 -9.61
C THR A 206 0.82 13.60 -10.09
N LEU A 207 1.78 13.90 -9.19
CA LEU A 207 3.08 14.47 -9.60
C LEU A 207 3.92 13.48 -10.41
N MET A 208 3.72 12.19 -10.22
CA MET A 208 4.39 11.17 -11.03
C MET A 208 3.76 11.04 -12.42
N GLY A 209 2.47 11.38 -12.57
CA GLY A 209 1.81 11.50 -13.87
C GLY A 209 0.41 10.88 -13.95
N SER A 210 -0.03 10.14 -12.93
CA SER A 210 -1.34 9.49 -12.90
C SER A 210 -1.96 9.57 -11.52
N TYR A 211 -3.28 9.74 -11.42
CA TYR A 211 -3.97 9.59 -10.13
C TYR A 211 -4.20 8.09 -9.85
N VAL A 212 -3.48 7.54 -8.87
CA VAL A 212 -3.57 6.12 -8.48
C VAL A 212 -3.92 6.03 -6.99
N PRO A 213 -5.21 6.04 -6.61
CA PRO A 213 -5.61 6.02 -5.20
C PRO A 213 -5.13 4.74 -4.50
N GLY A 214 -5.14 3.58 -5.16
CA GLY A 214 -4.52 2.35 -4.64
C GLY A 214 -2.98 2.37 -4.55
N GLY A 215 -2.30 3.52 -4.60
CA GLY A 215 -0.84 3.59 -4.78
C GLY A 215 0.02 3.03 -3.64
N ILE A 216 -0.58 2.53 -2.57
CA ILE A 216 0.09 1.74 -1.51
C ILE A 216 -0.66 0.44 -1.19
N SER A 217 -1.45 -0.07 -2.14
CA SER A 217 -2.05 -1.39 -1.98
C SER A 217 -0.94 -2.42 -1.85
N GLY A 218 -1.05 -3.30 -0.85
CA GLY A 218 -0.18 -4.45 -0.73
C GLY A 218 -0.54 -5.60 -1.65
N ASP A 219 -1.67 -5.48 -2.33
CA ASP A 219 -2.25 -6.48 -3.21
C ASP A 219 -2.16 -5.95 -4.64
N ILE A 220 -1.19 -6.48 -5.39
CA ILE A 220 -0.78 -6.00 -6.71
C ILE A 220 -0.56 -7.17 -7.69
N MET A 221 -0.64 -6.88 -8.99
CA MET A 221 -0.27 -7.83 -10.03
C MET A 221 0.63 -7.16 -11.08
N LEU A 222 1.72 -7.82 -11.46
CA LEU A 222 2.71 -7.30 -12.42
C LEU A 222 2.89 -8.27 -13.58
N SER A 223 3.09 -7.74 -14.79
CA SER A 223 3.63 -8.50 -15.92
C SER A 223 5.11 -8.83 -15.71
N THR A 224 5.65 -9.78 -16.49
CA THR A 224 7.08 -10.14 -16.46
C THR A 224 8.00 -8.94 -16.74
N GLY A 225 7.63 -8.05 -17.67
CA GLY A 225 8.44 -6.87 -17.97
C GLY A 225 8.39 -5.82 -16.86
N ALA A 226 7.24 -5.65 -16.20
CA ALA A 226 7.14 -4.83 -14.98
C ALA A 226 7.99 -5.41 -13.83
N VAL A 227 7.96 -6.73 -13.61
CA VAL A 227 8.86 -7.41 -12.65
C VAL A 227 10.33 -7.20 -12.99
N THR A 228 10.69 -7.22 -14.27
CA THR A 228 12.09 -7.02 -14.70
C THR A 228 12.59 -5.64 -14.29
N LYS A 229 11.75 -4.61 -14.37
CA LYS A 229 12.06 -3.24 -13.94
C LYS A 229 12.24 -3.17 -12.43
N GLU A 230 11.28 -3.73 -11.69
CA GLU A 230 11.35 -3.82 -10.23
C GLU A 230 12.63 -4.54 -9.76
N ARG A 231 13.03 -5.59 -10.48
CA ARG A 231 14.24 -6.36 -10.18
C ARG A 231 15.52 -5.54 -10.34
N ILE A 232 15.65 -4.73 -11.39
CA ILE A 232 16.85 -3.92 -11.67
C ILE A 232 16.81 -2.52 -11.03
N ALA A 233 15.68 -2.12 -10.45
CA ALA A 233 15.53 -0.83 -9.80
C ALA A 233 16.45 -0.66 -8.59
N ASN A 234 16.59 0.58 -8.12
CA ASN A 234 17.32 0.87 -6.89
C ASN A 234 16.51 0.47 -5.65
N TRP A 235 17.03 -0.49 -4.88
CA TRP A 235 16.46 -0.98 -3.61
C TRP A 235 17.21 -0.39 -2.42
N ASN A 236 16.90 0.87 -2.11
CA ASN A 236 17.33 1.52 -0.88
C ASN A 236 16.57 0.98 0.36
N ASP A 237 17.02 1.37 1.55
CA ASP A 237 16.43 0.91 2.82
C ASP A 237 14.94 1.26 2.95
N ALA A 238 14.50 2.41 2.45
CA ALA A 238 13.10 2.82 2.52
C ALA A 238 12.19 1.87 1.71
N ARG A 239 12.61 1.51 0.49
CA ARG A 239 11.91 0.56 -0.38
C ARG A 239 11.91 -0.84 0.19
N ARG A 240 12.99 -1.28 0.84
CA ARG A 240 13.10 -2.64 1.42
C ARG A 240 12.14 -2.92 2.59
N ASN A 241 11.58 -1.87 3.19
CA ASN A 241 10.63 -1.96 4.29
C ASN A 241 9.19 -1.62 3.82
N TYR A 242 8.47 -0.73 4.51
CA TYR A 242 7.09 -0.37 4.15
C TYR A 242 6.98 0.56 2.93
N GLY A 243 8.09 1.09 2.41
CA GLY A 243 8.10 1.93 1.21
C GLY A 243 7.96 1.17 -0.11
N THR A 244 7.95 -0.17 -0.11
CA THR A 244 7.94 -0.97 -1.34
C THR A 244 6.73 -0.70 -2.23
N ASP A 245 5.53 -0.58 -1.64
CA ASP A 245 4.29 -0.48 -2.41
C ASP A 245 4.21 0.86 -3.18
N ILE A 246 4.62 1.96 -2.52
CA ILE A 246 4.65 3.29 -3.17
C ILE A 246 5.77 3.40 -4.22
N ALA A 247 6.94 2.84 -3.94
CA ALA A 247 8.06 2.85 -4.89
C ALA A 247 7.69 2.05 -6.15
N THR A 248 7.11 0.86 -6.00
CA THR A 248 6.59 0.05 -7.11
C THR A 248 5.57 0.82 -7.93
N THR A 249 4.61 1.47 -7.25
CA THR A 249 3.60 2.29 -7.94
C THR A 249 4.23 3.43 -8.73
N PHE A 250 5.19 4.16 -8.15
CA PHE A 250 5.83 5.30 -8.80
C PHE A 250 6.69 4.87 -9.98
N ASP A 251 7.46 3.78 -9.84
CA ASP A 251 8.28 3.23 -10.91
C ASP A 251 7.40 2.78 -12.11
N ASN A 252 6.21 2.22 -11.85
CA ASN A 252 5.27 1.81 -12.89
C ASN A 252 4.46 2.98 -13.48
N ILE A 253 4.15 4.03 -12.73
CA ILE A 253 3.64 5.31 -13.29
C ILE A 253 4.69 5.94 -14.19
N ALA A 254 5.96 5.77 -13.82
CA ALA A 254 7.04 6.45 -14.48
C ALA A 254 7.43 5.90 -15.84
N ASP A 255 6.95 4.71 -16.15
CA ASP A 255 7.29 3.99 -17.36
C ASP A 255 6.18 4.09 -18.41
N PRO A 256 6.43 4.74 -19.56
CA PRO A 256 5.43 4.88 -20.62
C PRO A 256 4.99 3.56 -21.24
N ASN A 257 5.73 2.45 -21.07
CA ASN A 257 5.34 1.13 -21.57
C ASN A 257 4.42 0.37 -20.59
N THR A 258 4.17 0.88 -19.39
CA THR A 258 3.38 0.18 -18.38
C THR A 258 1.94 0.70 -18.33
N ARG A 259 0.99 -0.19 -18.61
CA ARG A 259 -0.43 0.08 -18.42
C ARG A 259 -0.84 -0.13 -16.96
N ILE A 260 -1.30 0.94 -16.31
CA ILE A 260 -1.78 0.86 -14.93
C ILE A 260 -3.27 0.50 -14.90
N TYR A 261 -3.60 -0.48 -14.06
CA TYR A 261 -4.95 -0.89 -13.73
C TYR A 261 -5.23 -0.63 -12.26
N GLU A 262 -6.43 -0.13 -11.96
CA GLU A 262 -6.99 -0.15 -10.62
C GLU A 262 -8.22 -1.04 -10.60
N VAL A 263 -8.22 -2.07 -9.75
CA VAL A 263 -9.28 -3.10 -9.71
C VAL A 263 -10.00 -3.09 -8.37
N TYR A 264 -11.34 -3.02 -8.40
CA TYR A 264 -12.15 -3.10 -7.19
C TYR A 264 -12.27 -4.54 -6.68
N LEU A 265 -11.76 -4.81 -5.48
CA LEU A 265 -11.71 -6.15 -4.87
C LEU A 265 -12.65 -6.31 -3.66
N GLY A 266 -13.61 -5.40 -3.48
CA GLY A 266 -14.54 -5.48 -2.35
C GLY A 266 -13.91 -4.97 -1.04
N ALA A 267 -14.10 -5.69 0.06
CA ALA A 267 -13.47 -5.39 1.35
C ALA A 267 -12.19 -6.20 1.50
N LYS A 268 -11.18 -5.62 2.14
CA LYS A 268 -10.00 -6.36 2.57
C LYS A 268 -10.26 -6.89 3.96
N LEU A 269 -10.26 -8.22 4.12
CA LEU A 269 -10.36 -8.89 5.40
C LEU A 269 -8.95 -9.32 5.79
N HIS A 270 -8.41 -8.73 6.84
CA HIS A 270 -7.05 -8.97 7.31
C HIS A 270 -6.96 -8.78 8.82
N ASP A 271 -5.82 -9.11 9.40
CA ASP A 271 -5.59 -8.92 10.83
C ASP A 271 -5.60 -7.43 11.19
N VAL A 272 -6.05 -7.11 12.42
CA VAL A 272 -6.01 -5.73 12.92
C VAL A 272 -4.56 -5.25 12.87
N THR A 273 -4.33 -4.09 12.27
CA THR A 273 -2.99 -3.53 12.18
C THR A 273 -2.50 -3.13 13.57
N ASP A 274 -1.41 -3.74 14.03
CA ASP A 274 -0.77 -3.42 15.31
C ASP A 274 -0.34 -1.94 15.40
N ASP A 275 -0.56 -1.32 16.55
CA ASP A 275 -0.20 0.06 16.88
C ASP A 275 1.29 0.35 16.63
N ALA A 276 2.17 -0.64 16.84
CA ALA A 276 3.58 -0.51 16.53
C ALA A 276 3.81 -0.25 15.02
N LYS A 277 3.10 -0.97 14.15
CA LYS A 277 3.15 -0.75 12.68
C LYS A 277 2.60 0.63 12.32
N LEU A 278 1.47 1.03 12.90
CA LEU A 278 0.85 2.34 12.65
C LEU A 278 1.73 3.52 13.06
N SER A 279 2.63 3.35 14.02
CA SER A 279 3.55 4.41 14.48
C SER A 279 4.74 4.66 13.53
N ILE A 280 5.20 3.65 12.79
CA ILE A 280 6.41 3.70 11.95
C ILE A 280 6.07 3.80 10.46
N MET A 281 5.07 3.04 10.01
CA MET A 281 4.72 2.85 8.60
C MET A 281 4.48 4.18 7.86
N PRO A 282 3.73 5.17 8.39
CA PRO A 282 3.47 6.40 7.64
C PRO A 282 4.74 7.16 7.29
N GLY A 283 5.70 7.25 8.23
CA GLY A 283 6.98 7.88 7.98
C GLY A 283 7.74 7.18 6.85
N GLN A 284 7.86 5.85 6.90
CA GLN A 284 8.58 5.11 5.86
C GLN A 284 7.97 5.26 4.47
N VAL A 285 6.64 5.21 4.36
CA VAL A 285 5.93 5.40 3.09
C VAL A 285 6.13 6.82 2.56
N ILE A 286 5.96 7.85 3.41
CA ILE A 286 6.19 9.25 3.00
C ILE A 286 7.64 9.44 2.56
N GLY A 287 8.60 8.94 3.33
CA GLY A 287 10.02 9.02 2.99
C GLY A 287 10.34 8.36 1.65
N ALA A 288 9.80 7.17 1.39
CA ALA A 288 9.97 6.48 0.11
C ALA A 288 9.32 7.24 -1.05
N ALA A 289 8.14 7.83 -0.86
CA ALA A 289 7.49 8.65 -1.88
C ALA A 289 8.32 9.88 -2.23
N LEU A 290 8.84 10.60 -1.22
CA LEU A 290 9.68 11.78 -1.42
C LEU A 290 11.01 11.42 -2.07
N GLU A 291 11.67 10.34 -1.62
CA GLU A 291 12.89 9.83 -2.26
C GLU A 291 12.66 9.53 -3.74
N ARG A 292 11.53 8.91 -4.08
CA ARG A 292 11.26 8.52 -5.46
C ARG A 292 10.91 9.71 -6.36
N ILE A 293 10.22 10.71 -5.82
CA ILE A 293 10.03 12.02 -6.48
C ILE A 293 11.38 12.64 -6.80
N LEU A 294 12.30 12.68 -5.84
CA LEU A 294 13.64 13.25 -6.04
C LEU A 294 14.48 12.43 -7.02
N TYR A 295 14.40 11.10 -6.97
CA TYR A 295 15.09 10.22 -7.91
C TYR A 295 14.69 10.53 -9.35
N TYR A 296 13.40 10.64 -9.62
CA TYR A 296 12.93 10.96 -10.97
C TYR A 296 13.16 12.42 -11.37
N GLU A 297 13.11 13.35 -10.41
CA GLU A 297 13.56 14.72 -10.67
C GLU A 297 15.02 14.75 -11.13
N ASP A 298 15.90 14.00 -10.47
CA ASP A 298 17.32 13.95 -10.83
C ASP A 298 17.57 13.14 -12.12
N LEU A 299 16.71 12.15 -12.43
CA LEU A 299 16.82 11.31 -13.62
C LEU A 299 16.39 12.04 -14.90
N ASP A 300 15.24 12.70 -14.88
CA ASP A 300 14.62 13.26 -16.09
C ASP A 300 13.85 14.57 -15.87
N THR A 301 13.98 15.22 -14.71
CA THR A 301 13.33 16.49 -14.35
C THR A 301 11.81 16.47 -14.46
N ARG A 302 11.17 15.27 -14.45
CA ARG A 302 9.74 15.16 -14.69
C ARG A 302 8.88 15.95 -13.73
N ILE A 303 9.32 16.12 -12.48
CA ILE A 303 8.51 16.78 -11.47
C ILE A 303 8.52 18.26 -11.78
N THR A 304 9.69 18.86 -12.00
CA THR A 304 9.84 20.24 -12.48
C THR A 304 9.07 20.47 -13.78
N HIS A 305 9.23 19.59 -14.77
CA HIS A 305 8.50 19.68 -16.03
C HIS A 305 6.98 19.72 -15.82
N ARG A 306 6.44 18.86 -14.94
CA ARG A 306 5.00 18.81 -14.65
C ARG A 306 4.52 20.00 -13.84
N ILE A 307 5.29 20.54 -12.89
CA ILE A 307 4.84 21.70 -12.11
C ILE A 307 4.92 23.01 -12.90
N GLU A 308 5.82 23.10 -13.89
CA GLU A 308 5.99 24.28 -14.76
C GLU A 308 5.05 24.30 -15.97
N ASN A 309 4.62 23.13 -16.44
CA ASN A 309 3.84 23.00 -17.67
C ASN A 309 2.46 22.39 -17.41
N ASP A 310 1.48 22.69 -18.27
CA ASP A 310 0.16 22.08 -18.18
C ASP A 310 0.13 20.67 -18.77
N VAL A 311 0.85 19.74 -18.13
CA VAL A 311 0.89 18.32 -18.53
C VAL A 311 -0.35 17.61 -17.99
N PRO A 312 -1.23 17.05 -18.85
CA PRO A 312 -2.39 16.31 -18.39
C PRO A 312 -1.99 15.03 -17.65
N LEU A 313 -2.82 14.61 -16.70
CA LEU A 313 -2.65 13.29 -16.07
C LEU A 313 -3.00 12.18 -17.05
N GLU A 314 -2.18 11.14 -17.06
CA GLU A 314 -2.46 9.91 -17.79
C GLU A 314 -3.64 9.18 -17.16
N LYS A 315 -4.42 8.53 -18.02
CA LYS A 315 -5.60 7.76 -17.59
C LYS A 315 -5.19 6.33 -17.31
N ILE A 316 -5.57 5.84 -16.13
CA ILE A 316 -5.47 4.43 -15.77
C ILE A 316 -6.72 3.66 -16.19
N VAL A 317 -6.60 2.34 -16.32
CA VAL A 317 -7.75 1.45 -16.57
C VAL A 317 -8.40 1.11 -15.24
N VAL A 318 -9.65 1.55 -15.03
CA VAL A 318 -10.39 1.30 -13.78
C VAL A 318 -11.43 0.21 -13.98
N TRP A 319 -11.36 -0.84 -13.17
CA TRP A 319 -12.37 -1.90 -13.10
C TRP A 319 -13.16 -1.77 -11.80
N ASN A 320 -14.42 -1.34 -11.93
CA ASN A 320 -15.35 -1.23 -10.81
C ASN A 320 -16.11 -2.55 -10.63
N SER A 321 -17.10 -2.57 -9.73
CA SER A 321 -17.95 -3.72 -9.46
C SER A 321 -18.49 -4.40 -10.72
N ASP A 322 -18.87 -3.63 -11.74
CA ASP A 322 -19.41 -4.16 -12.99
C ASP A 322 -18.38 -4.99 -13.77
N GLN A 323 -17.12 -4.56 -13.81
CA GLN A 323 -16.05 -5.29 -14.50
C GLN A 323 -15.54 -6.47 -13.66
N THR A 324 -15.46 -6.29 -12.34
CA THR A 324 -14.90 -7.31 -11.44
C THR A 324 -15.91 -8.38 -11.07
N ASN A 325 -17.22 -8.13 -11.22
CA ASN A 325 -18.32 -8.92 -10.65
C ASN A 325 -18.21 -9.04 -9.13
N ILE A 326 -17.70 -7.99 -8.46
CA ILE A 326 -17.64 -7.89 -7.00
C ILE A 326 -18.47 -6.69 -6.59
N ASP A 327 -19.64 -6.96 -6.01
CA ASP A 327 -20.54 -5.92 -5.55
C ASP A 327 -19.93 -5.07 -4.44
N PHE A 328 -20.45 -3.84 -4.31
CA PHE A 328 -20.10 -2.99 -3.18
C PHE A 328 -20.42 -3.71 -1.87
N ILE A 329 -19.43 -3.74 -0.99
CA ILE A 329 -19.58 -4.21 0.38
C ILE A 329 -19.43 -3.02 1.33
N ASN A 330 -20.39 -2.90 2.25
CA ASN A 330 -20.29 -1.92 3.32
C ASN A 330 -19.11 -2.29 4.24
N PRO A 331 -18.16 -1.37 4.50
CA PRO A 331 -17.07 -1.61 5.45
C PRO A 331 -17.52 -1.98 6.86
N GLY A 332 -18.79 -1.74 7.22
CA GLY A 332 -19.36 -2.10 8.51
C GLY A 332 -19.09 -1.05 9.59
N THR A 333 -19.05 -1.49 10.84
CA THR A 333 -18.77 -0.65 12.01
C THR A 333 -17.34 -0.85 12.53
N THR A 334 -16.82 0.13 13.27
CA THR A 334 -15.51 0.07 13.90
C THR A 334 -15.47 0.89 15.19
N ASN A 335 -14.54 0.55 16.09
CA ASN A 335 -14.23 1.29 17.32
C ASN A 335 -12.81 1.87 17.34
N VAL A 336 -12.08 1.83 16.22
CA VAL A 336 -10.68 2.28 16.15
C VAL A 336 -10.51 3.81 16.18
N PHE A 337 -11.61 4.55 16.01
CA PHE A 337 -11.61 6.01 16.03
C PHE A 337 -12.17 6.53 17.35
N ASN A 338 -11.31 7.12 18.18
CA ASN A 338 -11.69 7.80 19.41
C ASN A 338 -11.32 9.28 19.31
N ILE A 339 -12.32 10.17 19.29
CA ILE A 339 -12.10 11.59 19.02
C ILE A 339 -11.24 12.26 20.10
N ASP A 340 -11.42 11.90 21.37
CA ASP A 340 -10.65 12.46 22.48
C ASP A 340 -9.19 12.01 22.42
N ALA A 341 -8.94 10.73 22.13
CA ALA A 341 -7.60 10.21 21.93
C ALA A 341 -6.88 10.88 20.75
N LYS A 342 -7.60 11.14 19.63
CA LYS A 342 -7.03 11.88 18.49
C LYS A 342 -6.73 13.34 18.83
N ARG A 343 -7.63 14.03 19.54
CA ARG A 343 -7.42 15.42 20.00
C ARG A 343 -6.23 15.53 20.95
N ASN A 344 -6.15 14.66 21.95
CA ASN A 344 -5.02 14.61 22.89
C ASN A 344 -3.71 14.28 22.15
N ALA A 345 -3.71 13.31 21.25
CA ALA A 345 -2.51 12.99 20.47
C ALA A 345 -2.01 14.18 19.63
N LEU A 346 -2.91 14.98 19.05
CA LEU A 346 -2.53 16.19 18.32
C LEU A 346 -1.98 17.28 19.26
N ALA A 347 -2.60 17.47 20.43
CA ALA A 347 -2.15 18.43 21.42
C ALA A 347 -0.78 18.04 22.03
N ASP A 348 -0.61 16.79 22.45
CA ASP A 348 0.56 16.36 23.22
C ASP A 348 1.81 16.15 22.36
N LYS A 349 1.64 15.78 21.08
CA LYS A 349 2.77 15.33 20.25
C LYS A 349 3.38 16.41 19.37
N LEU A 350 2.79 17.62 19.26
CA LEU A 350 3.30 18.65 18.34
C LEU A 350 4.77 18.99 18.58
N ASP A 351 5.20 19.05 19.84
CA ASP A 351 6.58 19.42 20.19
C ASP A 351 7.63 18.45 19.60
N ASN A 352 7.26 17.18 19.36
CA ASN A 352 8.14 16.20 18.71
C ASN A 352 8.38 16.50 17.22
N PHE A 353 7.51 17.30 16.59
CA PHE A 353 7.55 17.62 15.16
C PHE A 353 7.79 19.11 14.88
N LYS A 354 7.66 19.96 15.89
CA LYS A 354 7.72 21.43 15.78
C LYS A 354 8.99 21.94 15.11
N GLY A 355 10.13 21.34 15.42
CA GLY A 355 11.42 21.68 14.79
C GLY A 355 11.41 21.41 13.28
N ASP A 356 10.93 20.24 12.87
CA ASP A 356 10.85 19.86 11.46
C ASP A 356 9.79 20.67 10.71
N ILE A 357 8.61 20.90 11.31
CA ILE A 357 7.55 21.74 10.73
C ILE A 357 8.06 23.17 10.51
N LYS A 358 8.77 23.76 11.49
CA LYS A 358 9.35 25.09 11.37
C LYS A 358 10.37 25.19 10.24
N LYS A 359 11.14 24.13 10.01
CA LYS A 359 12.16 24.07 8.97
C LYS A 359 11.53 24.05 7.57
N VAL A 360 10.46 23.27 7.42
CA VAL A 360 9.85 22.95 6.13
C VAL A 360 8.85 24.01 5.67
N LEU A 361 7.99 24.48 6.57
CA LEU A 361 6.92 25.43 6.25
C LEU A 361 7.41 26.88 6.14
N ARG A 362 6.60 27.74 5.52
CA ARG A 362 6.73 29.20 5.61
C ARG A 362 6.50 29.68 7.04
N PRO A 363 7.11 30.81 7.46
CA PRO A 363 6.90 31.35 8.80
C PRO A 363 5.43 31.57 9.15
N SER A 364 4.63 32.13 8.22
CA SER A 364 3.19 32.36 8.42
C SER A 364 2.41 31.05 8.62
N SER A 365 2.69 30.04 7.79
CA SER A 365 2.08 28.72 7.90
C SER A 365 2.47 28.04 9.22
N TYR A 366 3.72 28.16 9.65
CA TYR A 366 4.17 27.65 10.95
C TYR A 366 3.46 28.36 12.12
N GLU A 367 3.38 29.69 12.10
CA GLU A 367 2.69 30.49 13.13
C GLU A 367 1.21 30.13 13.23
N GLU A 368 0.54 29.91 12.09
CA GLU A 368 -0.84 29.42 12.03
C GLU A 368 -0.98 28.05 12.72
N ILE A 369 -0.10 27.09 12.43
CA ILE A 369 -0.13 25.76 13.08
C ILE A 369 0.04 25.87 14.60
N ILE A 370 0.95 26.75 15.07
CA ILE A 370 1.15 26.99 16.51
C ILE A 370 -0.09 27.65 17.14
N SER A 371 -0.72 28.59 16.45
CA SER A 371 -1.95 29.24 16.91
C SER A 371 -3.10 28.23 17.01
N ASN A 372 -3.31 27.41 15.98
CA ASN A 372 -4.36 26.39 15.96
C ASN A 372 -4.15 25.34 17.05
N HIS A 373 -2.91 24.93 17.30
CA HIS A 373 -2.55 24.04 18.40
C HIS A 373 -2.91 24.62 19.76
N LYS A 374 -2.65 25.91 19.98
CA LYS A 374 -3.07 26.61 21.20
C LYS A 374 -4.58 26.60 21.36
N ILE A 375 -5.33 26.90 20.30
CA ILE A 375 -6.80 26.89 20.30
C ILE A 375 -7.35 25.49 20.65
N LEU A 376 -6.80 24.44 20.03
CA LEU A 376 -7.14 23.05 20.34
C LEU A 376 -6.87 22.73 21.83
N THR A 377 -5.68 23.07 22.32
CA THR A 377 -5.27 22.79 23.71
C THR A 377 -6.15 23.52 24.72
N ASP A 378 -6.44 24.80 24.48
CA ASP A 378 -7.32 25.60 25.32
C ASP A 378 -8.77 25.05 25.32
N SER A 379 -9.25 24.55 24.17
CA SER A 379 -10.56 23.86 24.06
C SER A 379 -10.61 22.54 24.84
N ILE A 380 -9.54 21.74 24.81
CA ILE A 380 -9.45 20.50 25.61
C ILE A 380 -9.52 20.84 27.11
N ASN A 381 -8.80 21.86 27.56
CA ASN A 381 -8.75 22.29 28.97
C ASN A 381 -10.08 22.88 29.46
N SER A 382 -10.77 23.64 28.61
CA SER A 382 -12.07 24.24 28.93
C SER A 382 -13.24 23.27 28.81
N LYS A 383 -13.01 22.04 28.33
CA LYS A 383 -14.02 20.98 28.19
C LYS A 383 -15.27 21.41 27.42
N THR A 384 -15.08 22.21 26.36
CA THR A 384 -16.17 22.58 25.44
C THR A 384 -16.76 21.35 24.78
N ASP A 385 -18.06 21.40 24.42
CA ASP A 385 -18.69 20.33 23.62
C ASP A 385 -18.50 20.56 22.09
N GLU A 386 -17.96 21.71 21.70
CA GLU A 386 -17.60 22.00 20.32
C GLU A 386 -16.43 21.12 19.85
N ILE A 387 -16.54 20.61 18.61
CA ILE A 387 -15.45 19.86 17.98
C ILE A 387 -14.39 20.85 17.48
N VAL A 388 -13.40 21.14 18.32
CA VAL A 388 -12.22 21.91 17.98
C VAL A 388 -11.05 20.98 17.68
N LEU A 389 -10.36 21.25 16.56
CA LEU A 389 -9.26 20.48 15.97
C LEU A 389 -8.16 21.46 15.48
N MET A 390 -7.22 20.99 14.63
CA MET A 390 -6.07 21.78 14.15
C MET A 390 -6.41 22.78 13.02
N SER A 391 -7.67 22.84 12.59
CA SER A 391 -8.18 23.71 11.51
C SER A 391 -7.44 23.55 10.18
N ILE A 392 -7.04 22.31 9.85
CA ILE A 392 -6.40 21.98 8.57
C ILE A 392 -7.46 21.40 7.62
N SER A 393 -8.21 22.29 6.96
CA SER A 393 -9.16 21.89 5.90
C SER A 393 -8.44 21.22 4.72
N GLN A 394 -9.19 20.63 3.80
CA GLN A 394 -8.63 20.03 2.59
C GLN A 394 -7.84 21.04 1.73
N GLU A 395 -8.36 22.26 1.58
CA GLU A 395 -7.68 23.33 0.87
C GLU A 395 -6.39 23.72 1.60
N ARG A 396 -6.43 23.85 2.93
CA ARG A 396 -5.24 24.21 3.69
C ARG A 396 -4.18 23.11 3.65
N TRP A 397 -4.60 21.85 3.72
CA TRP A 397 -3.73 20.70 3.56
C TRP A 397 -3.00 20.71 2.21
N ILE A 398 -3.70 21.03 1.12
CA ILE A 398 -3.09 21.17 -0.22
C ILE A 398 -1.98 22.23 -0.21
N GLU A 399 -2.21 23.40 0.43
CA GLU A 399 -1.17 24.44 0.52
C GLU A 399 0.05 23.99 1.33
N LEU A 400 -0.17 23.32 2.46
CA LEU A 400 0.92 22.76 3.28
C LEU A 400 1.72 21.71 2.50
N LEU A 401 1.04 20.91 1.68
CA LEU A 401 1.69 19.92 0.82
C LEU A 401 2.55 20.60 -0.25
N TYR A 402 2.10 21.71 -0.86
CA TYR A 402 2.94 22.48 -1.78
C TYR A 402 4.20 23.03 -1.10
N GLU A 403 4.07 23.53 0.14
CA GLU A 403 5.21 24.04 0.90
C GLU A 403 6.24 22.96 1.18
N VAL A 404 5.79 21.79 1.62
CA VAL A 404 6.69 20.67 1.89
C VAL A 404 7.33 20.15 0.60
N THR A 405 6.54 19.99 -0.47
CA THR A 405 7.06 19.53 -1.76
C THR A 405 8.08 20.53 -2.32
N GLY A 406 7.82 21.83 -2.26
CA GLY A 406 8.79 22.84 -2.71
C GLY A 406 10.06 22.84 -1.87
N TYR A 407 9.93 22.66 -0.55
CA TYR A 407 11.06 22.55 0.36
C TYR A 407 11.95 21.34 0.06
N VAL A 408 11.36 20.14 -0.07
CA VAL A 408 12.15 18.92 -0.33
C VAL A 408 12.78 18.93 -1.71
N MET A 409 12.12 19.52 -2.71
CA MET A 409 12.67 19.66 -4.08
C MET A 409 13.94 20.50 -4.12
N VAL A 410 14.05 21.55 -3.29
CA VAL A 410 15.25 22.41 -3.22
C VAL A 410 16.30 21.86 -2.27
N THR A 411 15.90 21.46 -1.06
CA THR A 411 16.85 21.13 0.02
C THR A 411 17.27 19.68 0.04
N LYS A 412 16.53 18.80 -0.65
CA LYS A 412 16.67 17.34 -0.62
C LYS A 412 16.54 16.73 0.79
N ASP A 413 16.04 17.50 1.76
CA ASP A 413 15.88 17.09 3.15
C ASP A 413 14.59 16.28 3.36
N ILE A 414 14.69 14.98 3.07
CA ILE A 414 13.59 14.02 3.22
C ILE A 414 13.22 13.84 4.69
N GLU A 415 14.19 13.85 5.61
CA GLU A 415 13.94 13.51 7.01
C GLU A 415 13.03 14.53 7.70
N SER A 416 13.33 15.83 7.59
CA SER A 416 12.44 16.85 8.16
C SER A 416 11.11 16.92 7.42
N SER A 417 11.11 16.78 6.10
CA SER A 417 9.88 16.80 5.29
C SER A 417 8.92 15.66 5.67
N LYS A 418 9.45 14.44 5.81
CA LYS A 418 8.71 13.26 6.26
C LYS A 418 8.11 13.45 7.65
N LYS A 419 8.90 13.94 8.61
CA LYS A 419 8.43 14.18 9.99
C LYS A 419 7.35 15.26 10.04
N ALA A 420 7.55 16.36 9.33
CA ALA A 420 6.55 17.43 9.23
C ALA A 420 5.24 16.91 8.63
N LEU A 421 5.31 16.21 7.49
CA LEU A 421 4.11 15.62 6.87
C LEU A 421 3.42 14.64 7.80
N ASN A 422 4.16 13.80 8.54
CA ASN A 422 3.57 12.79 9.41
C ASN A 422 2.57 13.39 10.42
N TYR A 423 2.94 14.51 11.05
CA TYR A 423 2.04 15.24 11.94
C TYR A 423 0.92 15.95 11.16
N LEU A 424 1.28 16.70 10.12
CA LEU A 424 0.33 17.57 9.40
C LEU A 424 -0.77 16.77 8.68
N TYR A 425 -0.44 15.64 8.04
CA TYR A 425 -1.45 14.80 7.39
C TYR A 425 -2.36 14.14 8.43
N THR A 426 -1.83 13.79 9.61
CA THR A 426 -2.64 13.22 10.70
C THR A 426 -3.67 14.24 11.16
N ALA A 427 -3.27 15.50 11.34
CA ALA A 427 -4.18 16.59 11.66
C ALA A 427 -5.25 16.81 10.57
N ALA A 428 -4.84 16.89 9.30
CA ALA A 428 -5.76 17.00 8.16
C ALA A 428 -6.74 15.81 8.05
N PHE A 429 -6.28 14.61 8.38
CA PHE A 429 -7.11 13.42 8.36
C PHE A 429 -8.18 13.42 9.46
N VAL A 430 -7.85 13.89 10.66
CA VAL A 430 -8.84 14.01 11.74
C VAL A 430 -9.91 15.05 11.39
N GLU A 431 -9.53 16.14 10.71
CA GLU A 431 -10.47 17.12 10.15
C GLU A 431 -11.39 16.48 9.11
N PHE A 432 -10.83 15.74 8.15
CA PHE A 432 -11.63 14.98 7.17
C PHE A 432 -12.64 14.05 7.86
N CYS A 433 -12.22 13.29 8.88
CA CYS A 433 -13.13 12.44 9.66
C CYS A 433 -14.23 13.26 10.34
N SER A 434 -13.90 14.40 10.94
CA SER A 434 -14.88 15.30 11.55
C SER A 434 -15.89 15.83 10.54
N GLU A 435 -15.45 16.23 9.34
CA GLU A 435 -16.35 16.64 8.25
C GLU A 435 -17.31 15.52 7.85
N LYS A 436 -16.83 14.27 7.74
CA LYS A 436 -17.68 13.10 7.43
C LYS A 436 -18.67 12.80 8.56
N LEU A 437 -18.27 12.97 9.81
CA LEU A 437 -19.17 12.81 10.97
C LEU A 437 -20.25 13.89 11.00
N LYS A 438 -19.91 15.13 10.63
CA LYS A 438 -20.87 16.23 10.45
C LYS A 438 -21.86 15.94 9.31
N ASP A 439 -21.39 15.39 8.18
CA ASP A 439 -22.26 14.90 7.09
C ASP A 439 -23.28 13.83 7.57
N LEU A 440 -22.95 13.09 8.64
CA LEU A 440 -23.83 12.10 9.28
C LEU A 440 -24.70 12.67 10.42
N GLY A 441 -24.57 13.96 10.74
CA GLY A 441 -25.33 14.65 11.77
C GLY A 441 -24.65 14.73 13.15
N TYR A 442 -23.42 14.24 13.30
CA TYR A 442 -22.67 14.30 14.55
C TYR A 442 -21.83 15.59 14.60
N THR A 443 -22.42 16.66 15.16
CA THR A 443 -21.82 18.00 15.15
C THR A 443 -21.16 18.42 16.46
N THR A 444 -21.30 17.65 17.53
CA THR A 444 -20.69 17.92 18.85
C THR A 444 -19.81 16.76 19.32
N LEU A 445 -18.92 17.02 20.28
CA LEU A 445 -18.05 15.99 20.85
C LEU A 445 -18.87 14.90 21.55
N SER A 446 -19.89 15.27 22.32
CA SER A 446 -20.79 14.31 22.98
C SER A 446 -21.48 13.40 21.94
N ALA A 447 -21.99 13.96 20.85
CA ALA A 447 -22.63 13.16 19.80
C ALA A 447 -21.65 12.17 19.11
N VAL A 448 -20.38 12.55 18.93
CA VAL A 448 -19.36 11.65 18.39
C VAL A 448 -18.98 10.57 19.41
N ARG A 449 -18.84 10.92 20.69
CA ARG A 449 -18.54 9.96 21.77
C ARG A 449 -19.60 8.87 21.89
N ASP A 450 -20.87 9.21 21.70
CA ASP A 450 -21.98 8.24 21.80
C ASP A 450 -21.92 7.15 20.72
N ILE A 451 -21.26 7.40 19.59
CA ILE A 451 -21.21 6.47 18.45
C ILE A 451 -19.84 5.85 18.19
N GLN A 452 -18.78 6.35 18.82
CA GLN A 452 -17.41 6.01 18.43
C GLN A 452 -17.03 4.55 18.68
N GLU A 453 -17.72 3.86 19.59
CA GLU A 453 -17.53 2.42 19.87
C GLU A 453 -18.15 1.51 18.81
N ASN A 454 -19.00 2.05 17.92
CA ASN A 454 -19.65 1.29 16.87
C ASN A 454 -19.90 2.17 15.63
N LEU A 455 -18.91 3.01 15.31
CA LEU A 455 -19.01 3.99 14.23
C LEU A 455 -19.14 3.25 12.91
N GLY A 456 -20.21 3.53 12.18
CA GLY A 456 -20.44 2.98 10.86
C GLY A 456 -21.63 3.64 10.18
N ILE A 457 -21.95 3.17 8.98
CA ILE A 457 -23.04 3.70 8.16
C ILE A 457 -23.96 2.56 7.80
N GLY A 458 -25.27 2.74 7.97
CA GLY A 458 -26.26 1.71 7.64
C GLY A 458 -26.24 1.34 6.14
N ASP A 459 -26.50 0.07 5.84
CA ASP A 459 -26.33 -0.52 4.50
C ASP A 459 -27.06 0.23 3.39
N SER A 460 -28.28 0.71 3.66
CA SER A 460 -29.09 1.43 2.67
C SER A 460 -28.48 2.76 2.20
N LYS A 461 -27.63 3.38 3.02
CA LYS A 461 -26.94 4.65 2.70
C LYS A 461 -25.46 4.48 2.40
N ALA A 462 -24.86 3.36 2.79
CA ALA A 462 -23.41 3.16 2.73
C ALA A 462 -22.82 3.39 1.34
N LYS A 463 -23.37 2.74 0.30
CA LYS A 463 -22.85 2.85 -1.07
C LYS A 463 -22.83 4.30 -1.58
N ALA A 464 -23.92 5.02 -1.40
CA ALA A 464 -24.03 6.42 -1.82
C ALA A 464 -23.10 7.32 -0.98
N PHE A 465 -23.06 7.14 0.34
CA PHE A 465 -22.20 7.91 1.21
C PHE A 465 -20.71 7.73 0.87
N TYR A 466 -20.22 6.49 0.77
CA TYR A 466 -18.81 6.24 0.47
C TYR A 466 -18.42 6.73 -0.93
N SER A 467 -19.26 6.52 -1.94
CA SER A 467 -18.94 7.02 -3.29
C SER A 467 -18.95 8.55 -3.38
N GLU A 468 -19.94 9.23 -2.79
CA GLU A 468 -20.15 10.67 -2.98
C GLU A 468 -19.45 11.55 -1.95
N LYS A 469 -19.45 11.13 -0.68
CA LYS A 469 -18.93 11.93 0.44
C LYS A 469 -17.49 11.58 0.80
N VAL A 470 -16.99 10.43 0.38
CA VAL A 470 -15.63 9.94 0.68
C VAL A 470 -14.80 9.87 -0.60
N ASP A 471 -15.07 8.93 -1.50
CA ASP A 471 -14.20 8.64 -2.66
C ASP A 471 -14.11 9.83 -3.62
N LYS A 472 -15.25 10.46 -3.93
CA LYS A 472 -15.29 11.66 -4.79
C LYS A 472 -14.55 12.84 -4.16
N VAL A 473 -14.65 13.01 -2.85
CA VAL A 473 -13.98 14.09 -2.11
C VAL A 473 -12.46 13.88 -2.09
N VAL A 474 -12.00 12.67 -1.80
CA VAL A 474 -10.57 12.30 -1.83
C VAL A 474 -9.99 12.47 -3.24
N LYS A 475 -10.72 12.02 -4.28
CA LYS A 475 -10.32 12.25 -5.67
C LYS A 475 -10.22 13.74 -5.99
N ALA A 476 -11.19 14.53 -5.56
CA ALA A 476 -11.17 15.98 -5.77
C ALA A 476 -9.98 16.65 -5.06
N LEU A 477 -9.59 16.19 -3.86
CA LEU A 477 -8.40 16.68 -3.16
C LEU A 477 -7.14 16.46 -4.00
N ALA A 478 -6.91 15.25 -4.49
CA ALA A 478 -5.74 14.94 -5.33
C ALA A 478 -5.72 15.71 -6.65
N LEU A 479 -6.88 15.85 -7.31
CA LEU A 479 -6.97 16.60 -8.57
C LEU A 479 -6.79 18.11 -8.37
N ARG A 480 -7.31 18.69 -7.27
CA ARG A 480 -7.08 20.10 -6.93
C ARG A 480 -5.63 20.37 -6.56
N PHE A 481 -4.99 19.45 -5.85
CA PHE A 481 -3.54 19.48 -5.61
C PHE A 481 -2.78 19.50 -6.94
N TYR A 482 -3.09 18.60 -7.87
CA TYR A 482 -2.42 18.63 -9.17
C TYR A 482 -2.72 19.92 -9.93
N GLN A 483 -3.95 20.43 -9.90
CA GLN A 483 -4.33 21.65 -10.61
C GLN A 483 -3.58 22.89 -10.10
N GLY A 484 -3.33 23.00 -8.80
CA GLY A 484 -2.62 24.13 -8.20
C GLY A 484 -1.10 23.93 -8.04
N ARG A 485 -0.54 22.84 -8.58
CA ARG A 485 0.85 22.42 -8.41
C ARG A 485 1.91 23.46 -8.75
N SER A 486 1.60 24.46 -9.58
CA SER A 486 2.53 25.54 -9.91
C SER A 486 2.99 26.34 -8.68
N ARG A 487 2.21 26.34 -7.58
CA ARG A 487 2.58 26.99 -6.30
C ARG A 487 3.77 26.32 -5.60
N ILE A 488 4.11 25.08 -5.98
CA ILE A 488 5.36 24.43 -5.56
C ILE A 488 6.55 25.27 -6.03
N ILE A 489 6.48 25.84 -7.24
CA ILE A 489 7.53 26.69 -7.82
C ILE A 489 7.73 27.95 -6.98
N ASP A 490 6.65 28.57 -6.51
CA ASP A 490 6.74 29.76 -5.66
C ASP A 490 7.55 29.45 -4.39
N ARG A 491 7.28 28.30 -3.76
CA ARG A 491 8.06 27.86 -2.62
C ARG A 491 9.52 27.55 -2.99
N MET A 492 9.76 26.91 -4.13
CA MET A 492 11.13 26.63 -4.58
C MET A 492 11.93 27.91 -4.84
N LYS A 493 11.30 28.97 -5.35
CA LYS A 493 11.93 30.27 -5.58
C LYS A 493 12.26 31.01 -4.28
N GLU A 494 11.41 30.91 -3.26
CA GLU A 494 11.66 31.51 -1.94
C GLU A 494 12.86 30.91 -1.20
N LEU A 495 13.23 29.66 -1.52
CA LEU A 495 14.29 28.90 -0.85
C LEU A 495 15.65 28.94 -1.56
N LYS A 496 15.69 29.45 -2.79
CA LYS A 496 16.90 29.68 -3.57
C LYS A 496 17.41 31.09 -3.33
#